data_AF-A0A0L0ND62-F1
#
_entry.id   AF-A0A0L0ND62-F1
#
_cell.length_a   1.000
_cell.length_b   1.000
_cell.length_c   1.000
_cell.angle_alpha   90.00
_cell.angle_beta   90.00
_cell.angle_gamma   90.00
#
_symmetry.space_group_name_H-M   'P 1'
#
loop_
_entity.id
_entity.type
_entity.pdbx_description
1 polymer ?
#
loop_
_entity_poly.entity_id
_entity_poly.type
_entity_poly.pdbx_seq_one_letter_code
_entity_poly.pdbx_strand_id
1 'polypeptide(L)'
;MGSRRERFDFQVHRPTVEAIVNAATGGAEPTTHEFSEDLSHNHIYNHISITLQPTMGWWPFSSNTRGDAIRSGDAIPTRAERLQCWEARDAYFGCLDAHDILDANKDAAAAQRACPREGADFERDCAAAWVKYFKQWRVADVQRRRRLDELRRQGAQEMSVQTTFAPEGGVSEKGKGREDIQDMLERKRVR
;
A
#
# COMPACT_ATOMS: atom_id res chain seq x y z
N MET A 1 25.14 40.63 -2.04
CA MET A 1 24.51 40.45 -0.72
C MET A 1 23.34 39.48 -0.83
N GLY A 2 23.18 38.61 0.18
CA GLY A 2 22.59 37.28 0.04
C GLY A 2 21.07 37.17 -0.14
N SER A 3 20.68 36.07 -0.79
CA SER A 3 19.31 35.57 -0.85
C SER A 3 19.21 34.31 0.02
N ARG A 4 18.46 34.43 1.10
CA ARG A 4 18.09 33.35 2.03
C ARG A 4 17.11 32.42 1.29
N ARG A 5 17.59 31.30 0.76
CA ARG A 5 16.72 30.16 0.36
C ARG A 5 16.76 29.14 1.50
N GLU A 6 15.65 29.04 2.21
CA GLU A 6 15.41 27.98 3.17
C GLU A 6 15.37 26.63 2.42
N ARG A 7 16.29 25.77 2.85
CA ARG A 7 16.39 24.36 2.49
C ARG A 7 15.17 23.67 3.12
N PHE A 8 14.23 23.21 2.31
CA PHE A 8 13.35 22.13 2.72
C PHE A 8 14.12 20.82 2.55
N ASP A 9 14.93 20.50 3.55
CA ASP A 9 15.47 19.16 3.75
C ASP A 9 14.29 18.23 4.05
N PHE A 10 13.86 17.45 3.05
CA PHE A 10 13.00 16.29 3.29
C PHE A 10 13.88 15.16 3.83
N GLN A 11 14.29 15.32 5.09
CA GLN A 11 15.04 14.32 5.81
C GLN A 11 14.05 13.25 6.27
N VAL A 12 13.97 12.16 5.51
CA VAL A 12 13.32 10.93 5.94
C VAL A 12 14.15 10.34 7.08
N HIS A 13 13.95 10.83 8.30
CA HIS A 13 14.36 10.11 9.49
C HIS A 13 13.41 8.92 9.65
N ARG A 14 13.83 7.76 9.11
CA ARG A 14 13.37 6.46 9.60
C ARG A 14 13.85 6.35 11.05
N PRO A 15 12.98 6.32 12.06
CA PRO A 15 13.41 5.90 13.38
C PRO A 15 13.95 4.47 13.26
N THR A 16 15.10 4.20 13.88
CA THR A 16 15.61 2.84 14.05
C THR A 16 14.62 2.06 14.90
N VAL A 17 14.51 0.76 14.65
CA VAL A 17 13.54 -0.15 15.33
C VAL A 17 13.65 -0.06 16.85
N GLU A 18 14.85 0.20 17.38
CA GLU A 18 15.11 0.40 18.81
C GLU A 18 14.37 1.61 19.42
N ALA A 19 14.17 2.69 18.66
CA ALA A 19 13.47 3.89 19.15
C ALA A 19 11.95 3.67 19.30
N ILE A 20 11.37 2.77 18.51
CA ILE A 20 9.95 2.40 18.61
C ILE A 20 9.72 1.47 19.81
N VAL A 21 10.65 0.53 20.05
CA VAL A 21 10.55 -0.42 21.18
C VAL A 21 10.66 0.31 22.52
N ASN A 22 11.55 1.27 22.66
CA ASN A 22 11.75 2.00 23.92
C ASN A 22 10.60 2.94 24.30
N ALA A 23 9.75 3.34 23.35
CA ALA A 23 8.56 4.15 23.62
C ALA A 23 7.37 3.31 24.13
N ALA A 24 7.36 2.00 23.88
CA ALA A 24 6.25 1.12 24.23
C ALA A 24 6.38 0.50 25.64
N THR A 25 7.57 0.55 26.24
CA THR A 25 7.86 -0.05 27.56
C THR A 25 7.78 0.97 28.70
N GLY A 26 6.63 1.64 28.79
CA GLY A 26 6.18 2.34 30.01
C GLY A 26 5.24 1.41 30.78
N GLY A 27 5.65 0.99 31.98
CA GLY A 27 5.18 -0.24 32.62
C GLY A 27 3.76 -0.27 33.18
N ALA A 28 3.25 -1.50 33.28
CA ALA A 28 2.32 -1.95 34.32
C ALA A 28 2.42 -3.49 34.41
N GLU A 29 2.90 -3.98 35.54
CA GLU A 29 3.05 -5.39 35.91
C GLU A 29 1.74 -5.99 36.47
N PRO A 30 1.66 -7.34 36.63
CA PRO A 30 0.42 -8.11 36.58
C PRO A 30 -0.15 -8.44 37.96
N THR A 31 -1.46 -8.70 38.02
CA THR A 31 -2.07 -9.43 39.15
C THR A 31 -2.81 -10.65 38.63
N THR A 32 -2.24 -11.81 38.94
CA THR A 32 -2.82 -13.14 38.80
C THR A 32 -3.65 -13.48 40.04
N HIS A 33 -4.88 -13.98 39.88
CA HIS A 33 -5.49 -14.87 40.86
C HIS A 33 -6.48 -15.83 40.19
N GLU A 34 -6.02 -17.08 40.02
CA GLU A 34 -6.64 -18.38 40.38
C GLU A 34 -8.15 -18.37 40.70
N PHE A 35 -9.01 -19.01 39.89
CA PHE A 35 -9.42 -20.45 39.92
C PHE A 35 -10.16 -20.87 41.20
N SER A 36 -11.49 -21.02 41.14
CA SER A 36 -12.19 -22.29 41.29
C SER A 36 -13.71 -22.15 41.21
N GLU A 37 -14.32 -23.26 40.84
CA GLU A 37 -15.71 -23.55 40.53
C GLU A 37 -16.68 -23.33 41.71
N ASP A 38 -17.96 -23.04 41.43
CA ASP A 38 -18.99 -24.05 41.73
C ASP A 38 -20.39 -23.72 41.17
N LEU A 39 -20.90 -24.73 40.47
CA LEU A 39 -22.26 -25.24 40.38
C LEU A 39 -23.47 -24.30 40.59
N SER A 40 -24.32 -24.26 39.57
CA SER A 40 -25.68 -24.85 39.59
C SER A 40 -26.68 -24.00 38.81
N HIS A 41 -27.17 -24.50 37.68
CA HIS A 41 -28.59 -24.86 37.51
C HIS A 41 -28.78 -25.49 36.13
N ASN A 42 -29.13 -26.76 36.17
CA ASN A 42 -29.51 -27.59 35.05
C ASN A 42 -31.04 -27.68 35.08
N HIS A 43 -31.77 -27.09 34.13
CA HIS A 43 -33.09 -27.61 33.75
C HIS A 43 -33.58 -27.07 32.40
N ILE A 44 -33.54 -27.96 31.43
CA ILE A 44 -34.64 -28.33 30.53
C ILE A 44 -34.93 -27.42 29.32
N TYR A 45 -34.42 -27.91 28.19
CA TYR A 45 -35.12 -27.99 26.91
C TYR A 45 -36.63 -28.24 27.07
N ASN A 46 -37.46 -27.28 26.65
CA ASN A 46 -38.70 -27.54 25.91
C ASN A 46 -39.43 -26.23 25.59
N HIS A 47 -39.35 -25.77 24.34
CA HIS A 47 -40.50 -25.87 23.42
C HIS A 47 -40.05 -25.47 22.01
N ILE A 48 -39.74 -26.47 21.19
CA ILE A 48 -39.69 -26.35 19.74
C ILE A 48 -41.14 -26.34 19.27
N SER A 49 -41.69 -25.15 19.00
CA SER A 49 -42.88 -25.00 18.19
C SER A 49 -42.44 -24.71 16.75
N ILE A 50 -42.32 -25.79 15.97
CA ILE A 50 -42.21 -25.74 14.52
C ILE A 50 -43.58 -25.34 13.98
N THR A 51 -43.76 -24.06 13.68
CA THR A 51 -44.74 -23.61 12.69
C THR A 51 -43.99 -23.29 11.40
N LEU A 52 -44.23 -24.14 10.42
CA LEU A 52 -43.84 -24.03 9.03
C LEU A 52 -44.50 -22.77 8.43
N GLN A 53 -43.74 -21.84 7.83
CA GLN A 53 -43.85 -21.44 6.41
C GLN A 53 -43.08 -20.16 6.02
N PRO A 54 -42.80 -19.97 4.70
CA PRO A 54 -41.55 -19.42 4.16
C PRO A 54 -41.69 -17.99 3.64
N THR A 55 -40.64 -17.19 3.79
CA THR A 55 -40.36 -16.06 2.90
C THR A 55 -38.85 -15.82 2.89
N MET A 56 -38.27 -15.82 1.70
CA MET A 56 -36.92 -15.31 1.48
C MET A 56 -36.82 -13.86 1.98
N GLY A 57 -36.17 -13.70 3.12
CA GLY A 57 -35.96 -12.43 3.80
C GLY A 57 -34.46 -12.20 4.01
N TRP A 58 -33.85 -11.67 2.96
CA TRP A 58 -32.73 -10.71 2.96
C TRP A 58 -32.19 -10.27 4.34
N TRP A 59 -31.14 -10.95 4.81
CA TRP A 59 -30.32 -10.42 5.88
C TRP A 59 -29.65 -9.09 5.44
N PRO A 60 -29.57 -8.05 6.30
CA PRO A 60 -28.87 -6.81 5.99
C PRO A 60 -27.36 -7.07 6.09
N PHE A 61 -26.79 -7.68 5.05
CA PHE A 61 -25.35 -7.77 4.90
C PHE A 61 -24.82 -6.33 4.84
N SER A 62 -23.96 -5.97 5.79
CA SER A 62 -23.27 -4.67 5.78
C SER A 62 -22.23 -4.69 4.67
N SER A 63 -22.63 -4.45 3.42
CA SER A 63 -21.66 -4.22 2.34
C SER A 63 -21.02 -2.85 2.55
N ASN A 64 -19.69 -2.81 2.63
CA ASN A 64 -18.95 -1.56 2.63
C ASN A 64 -18.91 -1.03 1.19
N THR A 65 -19.98 -0.36 0.78
CA THR A 65 -20.17 0.17 -0.59
C THR A 65 -19.00 1.04 -1.04
N ARG A 66 -18.39 1.80 -0.11
CA ARG A 66 -17.20 2.61 -0.36
C ARG A 66 -15.98 1.74 -0.65
N GLY A 67 -15.72 0.73 0.19
CA GLY A 67 -14.60 -0.20 0.02
C GLY A 67 -14.71 -1.00 -1.27
N ASP A 68 -15.92 -1.44 -1.63
CA ASP A 68 -16.18 -2.17 -2.86
C ASP A 68 -15.92 -1.31 -4.10
N ALA A 69 -16.35 -0.04 -4.09
CA ALA A 69 -16.08 0.91 -5.18
C ALA A 69 -14.57 1.22 -5.35
N ILE A 70 -13.79 1.21 -4.27
CA ILE A 70 -12.33 1.35 -4.35
C ILE A 70 -11.69 0.08 -4.92
N ARG A 71 -12.19 -1.09 -4.51
CA ARG A 71 -11.68 -2.39 -4.99
C ARG A 71 -11.93 -2.59 -6.48
N SER A 72 -13.11 -2.22 -6.97
CA SER A 72 -13.47 -2.28 -8.39
C SER A 72 -12.76 -1.20 -9.23
N GLY A 73 -12.34 -0.10 -8.60
CA GLY A 73 -11.73 1.04 -9.29
C GLY A 73 -12.73 2.11 -9.73
N ASP A 74 -13.99 2.01 -9.31
CA ASP A 74 -15.05 3.00 -9.58
C ASP A 74 -14.86 4.29 -8.74
N ALA A 75 -14.13 4.21 -7.63
CA ALA A 75 -13.83 5.34 -6.75
C ALA A 75 -12.33 5.53 -6.54
N ILE A 76 -11.89 6.80 -6.53
CA ILE A 76 -10.52 7.16 -6.15
C ILE A 76 -10.38 7.10 -4.62
N PRO A 77 -9.36 6.38 -4.09
CA PRO A 77 -9.09 6.32 -2.66
C PRO A 77 -8.57 7.67 -2.14
N THR A 78 -9.10 8.09 -1.00
CA THR A 78 -8.67 9.25 -0.22
C THR A 78 -7.30 9.01 0.42
N ARG A 79 -6.70 10.07 0.99
CA ARG A 79 -5.40 9.97 1.66
C ARG A 79 -5.41 8.97 2.84
N ALA A 80 -6.48 8.92 3.61
CA ALA A 80 -6.62 8.00 4.73
C ALA A 80 -6.73 6.55 4.26
N GLU A 81 -7.57 6.29 3.25
CA GLU A 81 -7.71 4.96 2.64
C GLU A 81 -6.39 4.46 2.02
N ARG A 82 -5.59 5.38 1.44
CA ARG A 82 -4.23 5.05 0.96
C ARG A 82 -3.28 4.64 2.08
N LEU A 83 -3.34 5.32 3.22
CA LEU A 83 -2.49 5.00 4.36
C LEU A 83 -2.80 3.59 4.88
N GLN A 84 -4.09 3.27 5.05
CA GLN A 84 -4.54 1.94 5.45
C GLN A 84 -4.09 0.86 4.44
N CYS A 85 -4.24 1.12 3.15
CA CYS A 85 -3.75 0.20 2.12
C CYS A 85 -2.22 -0.02 2.20
N TRP A 86 -1.43 1.01 2.49
CA TRP A 86 0.03 0.87 2.64
C TRP A 86 0.41 0.07 3.87
N GLU A 87 -0.30 0.25 4.99
CA GLU A 87 -0.09 -0.53 6.21
C GLU A 87 -0.41 -2.02 5.98
N ALA A 88 -1.56 -2.33 5.36
CA ALA A 88 -1.93 -3.69 5.00
C ALA A 88 -0.94 -4.33 4.00
N ARG A 89 -0.46 -3.55 3.03
CA ARG A 89 0.58 -3.99 2.07
C ARG A 89 1.87 -4.37 2.80
N ASP A 90 2.34 -3.50 3.68
CA ASP A 90 3.63 -3.70 4.35
C ASP A 90 3.56 -4.87 5.35
N ALA A 91 2.40 -5.09 5.99
CA ALA A 91 2.14 -6.29 6.79
C ALA A 91 2.17 -7.57 5.94
N TYR A 92 1.50 -7.58 4.78
CA TYR A 92 1.49 -8.72 3.87
C TYR A 92 2.89 -9.05 3.34
N PHE A 93 3.64 -8.04 2.90
CA PHE A 93 5.00 -8.24 2.42
C PHE A 93 5.96 -8.65 3.53
N GLY A 94 5.80 -8.13 4.75
CA GLY A 94 6.57 -8.59 5.91
C GLY A 94 6.34 -10.06 6.21
N CYS A 95 5.10 -10.55 6.11
CA CYS A 95 4.79 -11.97 6.24
C CYS A 95 5.44 -12.80 5.11
N LEU A 96 5.34 -12.36 3.86
CA LEU A 96 5.98 -13.07 2.74
C LEU A 96 7.52 -13.13 2.89
N ASP A 97 8.15 -12.06 3.36
CA ASP A 97 9.59 -12.02 3.63
C ASP A 97 9.98 -13.00 4.73
N ALA A 98 9.16 -13.16 5.78
CA ALA A 98 9.40 -14.15 6.84
C ALA A 98 9.31 -15.60 6.35
N HIS A 99 8.58 -15.85 5.27
CA HIS A 99 8.42 -17.18 4.65
C HIS A 99 9.28 -17.38 3.39
N ASP A 100 10.19 -16.45 3.09
CA ASP A 100 11.06 -16.45 1.89
C ASP A 100 10.30 -16.54 0.55
N ILE A 101 9.10 -15.93 0.50
CA ILE A 101 8.27 -15.89 -0.71
C ILE A 101 8.49 -14.55 -1.42
N LEU A 102 9.22 -14.58 -2.54
CA LEU A 102 9.47 -13.37 -3.35
C LEU A 102 8.33 -13.05 -4.31
N ASP A 103 7.79 -14.05 -5.02
CA ASP A 103 6.78 -13.88 -6.06
C ASP A 103 5.43 -14.49 -5.68
N ALA A 104 4.58 -13.68 -5.06
CA ALA A 104 3.23 -14.07 -4.68
C ALA A 104 2.29 -14.35 -5.87
N ASN A 105 2.66 -13.98 -7.11
CA ASN A 105 1.84 -14.32 -8.29
C ASN A 105 2.15 -15.73 -8.80
N LYS A 106 3.41 -16.14 -8.74
CA LYS A 106 3.81 -17.51 -9.10
C LYS A 106 3.38 -18.52 -8.05
N ASP A 107 3.61 -18.19 -6.78
CA ASP A 107 3.37 -19.09 -5.67
C ASP A 107 2.12 -18.69 -4.86
N ALA A 108 1.05 -18.30 -5.55
CA ALA A 108 -0.17 -17.78 -4.92
C ALA A 108 -0.76 -18.73 -3.86
N ALA A 109 -0.72 -20.05 -4.11
CA ALA A 109 -1.20 -21.04 -3.15
C ALA A 109 -0.30 -21.15 -1.90
N ALA A 110 1.01 -20.95 -2.04
CA ALA A 110 1.94 -20.94 -0.90
C ALA A 110 1.80 -19.65 -0.11
N ALA A 111 1.70 -18.51 -0.80
CA ALA A 111 1.46 -17.20 -0.19
C ALA A 111 0.14 -17.17 0.60
N GLN A 112 -0.94 -17.72 0.05
CA GLN A 112 -2.24 -17.78 0.74
C GLN A 112 -2.20 -18.71 1.96
N ARG A 113 -1.44 -19.80 1.91
CA ARG A 113 -1.29 -20.73 3.04
C ARG A 113 -0.42 -20.16 4.15
N ALA A 114 0.63 -19.44 3.79
CA ALA A 114 1.57 -18.83 4.74
C ALA A 114 0.98 -17.58 5.41
N CYS A 115 0.34 -16.70 4.62
CA CYS A 115 -0.12 -15.39 5.05
C CYS A 115 -1.61 -15.16 4.73
N PRO A 116 -2.54 -16.01 5.23
CA PRO A 116 -3.95 -15.93 4.87
C PRO A 116 -4.63 -14.65 5.36
N ARG A 117 -4.27 -14.19 6.56
CA ARG A 117 -4.89 -13.01 7.19
C ARG A 117 -4.40 -11.74 6.53
N GLU A 118 -3.09 -11.56 6.47
CA GLU A 118 -2.45 -10.38 5.88
C GLU A 118 -2.79 -10.26 4.39
N GLY A 119 -2.90 -11.40 3.69
CA GLY A 119 -3.36 -11.44 2.30
C GLY A 119 -4.81 -10.97 2.14
N ALA A 120 -5.70 -11.42 3.02
CA ALA A 120 -7.10 -10.99 3.02
C ALA A 120 -7.24 -9.50 3.38
N ASP A 121 -6.48 -9.01 4.35
CA ASP A 121 -6.44 -7.60 4.73
C ASP A 121 -5.95 -6.72 3.57
N PHE A 122 -4.89 -7.15 2.89
CA PHE A 122 -4.34 -6.45 1.73
C PHE A 122 -5.34 -6.36 0.57
N GLU A 123 -6.08 -7.43 0.27
CA GLU A 123 -7.09 -7.44 -0.79
C GLU A 123 -8.40 -6.74 -0.39
N ARG A 124 -8.69 -6.66 0.91
CA ARG A 124 -9.84 -5.92 1.44
C ARG A 124 -9.60 -4.41 1.38
N ASP A 125 -8.44 -3.95 1.84
CA ASP A 125 -8.18 -2.54 2.14
C ASP A 125 -7.55 -1.77 0.95
N CYS A 126 -6.96 -2.48 -0.02
CA CYS A 126 -6.43 -1.87 -1.24
C CYS A 126 -7.35 -2.03 -2.46
N ALA A 127 -7.20 -1.11 -3.42
CA ALA A 127 -7.78 -1.27 -4.75
C ALA A 127 -7.16 -2.49 -5.46
N ALA A 128 -7.97 -3.28 -6.19
CA ALA A 128 -7.48 -4.51 -6.83
C ALA A 128 -6.37 -4.23 -7.87
N ALA A 129 -6.47 -3.10 -8.59
CA ALA A 129 -5.44 -2.64 -9.51
C ALA A 129 -4.10 -2.39 -8.81
N TRP A 130 -4.13 -1.87 -7.57
CA TRP A 130 -2.93 -1.58 -6.79
C TRP A 130 -2.31 -2.85 -6.22
N VAL A 131 -3.14 -3.78 -5.74
CA VAL A 131 -2.68 -5.11 -5.28
C VAL A 131 -1.87 -5.78 -6.38
N LYS A 132 -2.43 -5.84 -7.60
CA LYS A 132 -1.75 -6.40 -8.77
C LYS A 132 -0.43 -5.67 -9.06
N TYR A 133 -0.47 -4.34 -9.11
CA TYR A 133 0.72 -3.53 -9.38
C TYR A 133 1.82 -3.76 -8.34
N PHE A 134 1.51 -3.72 -7.04
CA PHE A 134 2.50 -3.88 -5.98
C PHE A 134 3.14 -5.27 -5.99
N LYS A 135 2.35 -6.34 -6.21
CA LYS A 135 2.88 -7.70 -6.34
C LYS A 135 3.87 -7.79 -7.51
N GLN A 136 3.56 -7.18 -8.65
CA GLN A 136 4.45 -7.13 -9.82
C GLN A 136 5.70 -6.26 -9.56
N TRP A 137 5.52 -5.10 -8.94
CA TRP A 137 6.59 -4.16 -8.66
C TRP A 137 7.64 -4.75 -7.73
N ARG A 138 7.24 -5.52 -6.70
CA ARG A 138 8.17 -6.20 -5.79
C ARG A 138 9.15 -7.11 -6.54
N VAL A 139 8.68 -7.89 -7.51
CA VAL A 139 9.53 -8.77 -8.33
C VAL A 139 10.42 -7.95 -9.27
N ALA A 140 9.86 -6.93 -9.92
CA ALA A 140 10.60 -6.07 -10.84
C ALA A 140 11.70 -5.25 -10.12
N ASP A 141 11.42 -4.76 -8.91
CA ASP A 141 12.38 -4.01 -8.08
C ASP A 141 13.56 -4.90 -7.68
N VAL A 142 13.29 -6.11 -7.20
CA VAL A 142 14.35 -7.08 -6.86
C VAL A 142 15.21 -7.40 -8.09
N GLN A 143 14.59 -7.63 -9.25
CA GLN A 143 15.32 -7.90 -10.50
C GLN A 143 16.16 -6.69 -10.94
N ARG A 144 15.59 -5.48 -10.85
CA ARG A 144 16.30 -4.23 -11.16
C ARG A 144 17.51 -4.07 -10.25
N ARG A 145 17.35 -4.25 -8.94
CA ARG A 145 18.42 -4.12 -7.94
C ARG A 145 19.53 -5.15 -8.19
N ARG A 146 19.18 -6.42 -8.40
CA ARG A 146 20.14 -7.48 -8.77
C ARG A 146 20.95 -7.14 -10.02
N ARG A 147 20.29 -6.64 -11.07
CA ARG A 147 20.96 -6.23 -12.31
C ARG A 147 21.91 -5.05 -12.08
N LEU A 148 21.50 -4.04 -11.32
CA LEU A 148 22.33 -2.89 -11.00
C LEU A 148 23.55 -3.29 -10.15
N ASP A 149 23.36 -4.17 -9.17
CA ASP A 149 24.45 -4.65 -8.34
C ASP A 149 25.48 -5.46 -9.14
N GLU A 150 25.02 -6.25 -10.12
CA GLU A 150 25.91 -6.97 -11.05
C GLU A 150 26.72 -6.01 -11.92
N LEU A 151 26.09 -4.99 -12.50
CA LEU A 151 26.80 -3.96 -13.28
C LEU A 151 27.83 -3.22 -12.42
N ARG A 152 27.49 -2.90 -11.17
CA ARG A 152 28.43 -2.29 -10.21
C ARG A 152 29.64 -3.18 -9.92
N ARG A 153 29.44 -4.51 -9.79
CA ARG A 153 30.55 -5.47 -9.64
C ARG A 153 31.44 -5.55 -10.87
N GLN A 154 30.87 -5.39 -12.06
CA GLN A 154 31.59 -5.34 -13.33
C GLN A 154 32.32 -4.00 -13.56
N GLY A 155 32.30 -3.09 -12.58
CA GLY A 155 32.98 -1.80 -12.65
C GLY A 155 32.23 -0.74 -13.46
N ALA A 156 30.94 -0.95 -13.76
CA ALA A 156 30.13 0.07 -14.42
C ALA A 156 29.94 1.27 -13.48
N GLN A 157 30.36 2.45 -13.93
CA GLN A 157 30.11 3.70 -13.21
C GLN A 157 28.72 4.24 -13.56
N GLU A 158 27.96 4.64 -12.53
CA GLU A 158 26.62 5.19 -12.70
C GLU A 158 26.72 6.58 -13.34
N MET A 159 26.36 6.68 -14.62
CA MET A 159 26.32 7.97 -15.31
C MET A 159 25.12 8.77 -14.80
N SER A 160 25.38 9.97 -14.28
CA SER A 160 24.30 10.92 -13.98
C SER A 160 23.70 11.41 -15.30
N VAL A 161 22.52 10.92 -15.66
CA VAL A 161 21.80 11.42 -16.83
C VAL A 161 21.31 12.83 -16.53
N GLN A 162 22.04 13.84 -17.01
CA GLN A 162 21.51 15.20 -17.14
C GLN A 162 20.49 15.15 -18.28
N THR A 163 19.20 15.25 -17.95
CA THR A 163 18.12 15.25 -18.94
C THR A 163 18.11 16.60 -19.67
N THR A 164 19.08 16.85 -20.55
CA THR A 164 19.07 18.00 -21.45
C THR A 164 18.07 17.71 -22.58
N PHE A 165 16.78 17.80 -22.26
CA PHE A 165 15.69 17.95 -23.23
C PHE A 165 15.48 19.44 -23.55
N ALA A 166 16.57 20.15 -23.82
CA ALA A 166 16.55 21.48 -24.41
C ALA A 166 17.17 21.35 -25.80
N PRO A 167 16.46 21.69 -26.90
CA PRO A 167 17.15 21.86 -28.17
C PRO A 167 18.22 22.94 -27.98
N GLU A 168 19.46 22.59 -28.31
CA GLU A 168 20.67 23.43 -28.28
C GLU A 168 20.35 24.92 -28.52
N GLY A 169 20.40 25.68 -27.44
CA GLY A 169 19.98 27.09 -27.39
C GLY A 169 20.03 27.60 -25.95
N GLY A 170 21.21 27.49 -25.34
CA GLY A 170 21.43 27.86 -23.95
C GLY A 170 21.16 29.35 -23.66
N VAL A 171 20.68 29.58 -22.44
CA VAL A 171 20.65 30.83 -21.66
C VAL A 171 19.73 31.97 -22.15
N SER A 172 18.61 32.13 -21.43
CA SER A 172 17.85 33.37 -21.23
C SER A 172 17.06 33.97 -22.41
N GLU A 173 15.99 33.31 -22.84
CA GLU A 173 14.81 34.05 -23.34
C GLU A 173 13.55 33.63 -22.54
N LYS A 174 13.29 34.35 -21.45
CA LYS A 174 11.95 34.41 -20.85
C LYS A 174 11.03 35.09 -21.87
N GLY A 175 10.30 34.33 -22.69
CA GLY A 175 9.25 34.92 -23.54
C GLY A 175 8.69 33.96 -24.59
N LYS A 176 9.52 33.48 -25.52
CA LYS A 176 9.03 32.95 -26.80
C LYS A 176 8.22 31.66 -26.74
N GLY A 177 8.46 30.76 -25.79
CA GLY A 177 7.81 29.44 -25.79
C GLY A 177 6.27 29.48 -25.75
N ARG A 178 5.66 30.46 -25.07
CA ARG A 178 4.19 30.59 -25.03
C ARG A 178 3.64 31.21 -26.32
N GLU A 179 4.40 32.13 -26.90
CA GLU A 179 4.06 32.88 -28.11
C GLU A 179 4.15 31.96 -29.34
N ASP A 180 5.19 31.13 -29.41
CA ASP A 180 5.41 30.14 -30.47
C ASP A 180 4.32 29.05 -30.48
N ILE A 181 3.87 28.63 -29.29
CA ILE A 181 2.75 27.69 -29.17
C ILE A 181 1.45 28.35 -29.68
N GLN A 182 1.24 29.62 -29.35
CA GLN A 182 0.04 30.36 -29.76
C GLN A 182 0.01 30.56 -31.29
N ASP A 183 1.15 30.92 -31.91
CA ASP A 183 1.25 31.13 -33.36
C ASP A 183 1.03 29.82 -34.14
N MET A 184 1.54 28.70 -33.64
CA MET A 184 1.28 27.37 -34.23
C MET A 184 -0.20 26.98 -34.18
N LEU A 185 -0.91 27.36 -33.11
CA LEU A 185 -2.35 27.12 -32.99
C LEU A 185 -3.17 28.02 -33.92
N GLU A 186 -2.76 29.28 -34.09
CA GLU A 186 -3.39 30.24 -35.00
C GLU A 186 -3.27 29.78 -36.46
N ARG A 187 -2.06 29.36 -36.90
CA ARG A 187 -1.84 28.81 -38.25
C ARG A 187 -2.68 27.57 -38.55
N LYS A 188 -2.89 26.70 -37.55
CA LYS A 188 -3.75 25.51 -37.69
C LYS A 188 -5.24 25.84 -37.72
N ARG A 189 -5.65 26.96 -37.13
CA ARG A 189 -7.05 27.42 -37.16
C ARG A 189 -7.46 28.02 -38.50
N VAL A 190 -6.49 28.51 -39.30
CA VAL A 190 -6.71 29.15 -40.60
C VAL A 190 -6.78 28.14 -41.77
N ARG A 191 -6.43 26.87 -41.54
CA ARG A 191 -6.50 25.79 -42.54
C ARG A 191 -7.71 24.91 -42.30
#